data_AF-A0A0R9QCH4-F1
#
_entry.id   AF-A0A0R9QCH4-F1
#
_cell.length_a   1.000
_cell.length_b   1.000
_cell.length_c   1.000
_cell.angle_alpha   90.00
_cell.angle_beta   90.00
_cell.angle_gamma   90.00
#
_symmetry.space_group_name_H-M   'P 1'
#
loop_
_entity.id
_entity.type
_entity.pdbx_description
1 polymer ?
#
loop_
_entity_poly.entity_id
_entity_poly.type
_entity_poly.pdbx_seq_one_letter_code
_entity_poly.pdbx_strand_id
1 'polypeptide(L)'
;MVKKRCQVVLLVIILIIILLLVMSCKCQESAMCDEKLLENNLVRRIFKVFNDDIGDVKLNNLLSVFGISSERKKIMEEIQNAVTDPNIGKLESYKTYNTDEFYNLLYSLGALKIEEMIDSHLKNLQVQGEARNAIKDIIESDLRQELQNRFDDHVNDYPLYLKWSFNDLTSGGVYNRFMNGGYFIGFAKIRDDSIDILGGDDVYVGLSDSQQDVIDEMRDMVIDPKGVSLMHVTYDTKGFYDLLNKMRAAKVKRMIKAYLENKKARKELELEAREAILEVNREDLKQRLESDLNKLNDDYSLYFKGLFDTSSFDNVYFGVMDDNYATRFTKIKNNVGYIVEFDKLYKRLSDVQRKILDDEIRVIVTDADIGKDKDYKNYDDFTFELLLGELGATKVEKMVQVYFRKQVTQDEVRDVMDNISGDDEKQHLRNIFVRYKNDYKLHLKELFSESTADEVYNRFINDDYTIEYYAD
;
A
#
# COMPACT_ATOMS: atom_id res chain seq x y z
N MET A 1 53.82 55.67 -17.78
CA MET A 1 52.85 54.77 -18.44
C MET A 1 51.39 55.24 -18.37
N VAL A 2 50.98 56.02 -17.35
CA VAL A 2 49.60 56.55 -17.23
C VAL A 2 49.23 57.55 -18.33
N LYS A 3 50.18 58.39 -18.79
CA LYS A 3 49.96 59.36 -19.88
C LYS A 3 49.57 58.74 -21.24
N LYS A 4 50.11 57.55 -21.56
CA LYS A 4 49.78 56.84 -22.81
C LYS A 4 48.40 56.17 -22.77
N ARG A 5 47.93 55.69 -21.60
CA ARG A 5 46.59 55.11 -21.44
C ARG A 5 45.49 56.17 -21.49
N CYS A 6 45.73 57.34 -20.90
CA CYS A 6 44.82 58.49 -21.03
C CYS A 6 44.72 58.97 -22.49
N GLN A 7 45.83 58.98 -23.25
CA GLN A 7 45.80 59.34 -24.67
C GLN A 7 45.00 58.35 -25.53
N VAL A 8 45.06 57.04 -25.24
CA VAL A 8 44.29 56.03 -25.97
C VAL A 8 42.79 56.14 -25.67
N VAL A 9 42.40 56.35 -24.41
CA VAL A 9 41.00 56.55 -24.04
C VAL A 9 40.45 57.85 -24.63
N LEU A 10 41.23 58.93 -24.63
CA LEU A 10 40.85 60.19 -25.26
C LEU A 10 40.71 60.04 -26.79
N LEU A 11 41.60 59.29 -27.43
CA LEU A 11 41.53 58.99 -28.87
C LEU A 11 40.30 58.16 -29.23
N VAL A 12 39.92 57.17 -28.39
CA VAL A 12 38.72 56.35 -28.60
C VAL A 12 37.44 57.18 -28.43
N ILE A 13 37.38 58.06 -27.42
CA ILE A 13 36.24 58.97 -27.22
C ILE A 13 36.12 59.95 -28.39
N ILE A 14 37.23 60.51 -28.88
CA ILE A 14 37.25 61.39 -30.07
C ILE A 14 36.80 60.62 -31.33
N LEU A 15 37.20 59.36 -31.50
CA LEU A 15 36.75 58.51 -32.61
C LEU A 15 35.25 58.23 -32.56
N ILE A 16 34.68 58.00 -31.37
CA ILE A 16 33.24 57.82 -31.17
C ILE A 16 32.47 59.12 -31.47
N ILE A 17 32.98 60.28 -31.06
CA ILE A 17 32.37 61.59 -31.36
C ILE A 17 32.43 61.91 -32.86
N ILE A 18 33.53 61.60 -33.55
CA ILE A 18 33.66 61.75 -35.01
C ILE A 18 32.68 60.81 -35.73
N LEU A 19 32.52 59.56 -35.27
CA LEU A 19 31.54 58.61 -35.83
C LEU A 19 30.10 59.12 -35.63
N LEU A 20 29.77 59.69 -34.47
CA LEU A 20 28.47 60.29 -34.20
C LEU A 20 28.21 61.54 -35.06
N LEU A 21 29.23 62.38 -35.30
CA LEU A 21 29.15 63.54 -36.19
C LEU A 21 29.01 63.15 -37.67
N VAL A 22 29.69 62.07 -38.11
CA VAL A 22 29.57 61.52 -39.47
C VAL A 22 28.19 60.91 -39.71
N MET A 23 27.56 60.31 -38.69
CA MET A 23 26.18 59.84 -38.77
C MET A 23 25.15 60.99 -38.76
N SER A 24 25.46 62.11 -38.10
CA SER A 24 24.60 63.30 -38.08
C SER A 24 24.57 64.06 -39.43
N CYS A 25 25.63 64.00 -40.24
CA CYS A 25 25.69 64.66 -41.56
C CYS A 25 25.04 63.89 -42.73
N LYS A 26 24.45 62.70 -42.52
CA LYS A 26 23.82 61.91 -43.61
C LYS A 26 22.31 61.75 -43.53
N CYS A 27 21.63 62.38 -42.57
CA CYS A 27 20.17 62.37 -42.49
C CYS A 27 19.58 63.69 -42.95
N GLN A 28 19.55 63.90 -44.26
CA GLN A 28 18.57 64.78 -44.87
C GLN A 28 18.02 64.09 -46.12
N GLU A 29 17.26 63.00 -45.92
CA GLU A 29 16.04 62.70 -46.68
C GLU A 29 15.35 61.40 -46.22
N SER A 30 14.09 61.58 -45.80
CA SER A 30 13.00 60.62 -45.68
C SER A 30 12.94 59.64 -44.49
N ALA A 31 11.81 59.78 -43.78
CA ALA A 31 11.06 58.80 -42.99
C ALA A 31 11.64 58.26 -41.66
N MET A 32 11.31 58.99 -40.58
CA MET A 32 10.59 58.49 -39.39
C MET A 32 11.01 57.10 -38.86
N CYS A 33 11.86 57.08 -37.83
CA CYS A 33 12.02 55.93 -36.93
C CYS A 33 12.36 56.39 -35.50
N ASP A 34 11.76 55.71 -34.54
CA ASP A 34 11.84 55.87 -33.08
C ASP A 34 13.27 55.95 -32.53
N GLU A 35 13.80 57.16 -32.40
CA GLU A 35 15.11 57.40 -31.80
C GLU A 35 15.10 57.15 -30.26
N LYS A 36 13.94 57.29 -29.60
CA LYS A 36 13.80 57.05 -28.14
C LYS A 36 13.67 55.58 -27.72
N LEU A 37 13.33 54.67 -28.63
CA LEU A 37 13.07 53.25 -28.31
C LEU A 37 14.30 52.36 -28.53
N LEU A 38 15.20 52.77 -29.43
CA LEU A 38 16.48 52.09 -29.66
C LEU A 38 17.52 52.46 -28.58
N GLU A 39 17.61 53.74 -28.18
CA GLU A 39 18.50 54.19 -27.11
C GLU A 39 18.18 53.52 -25.76
N ASN A 40 16.90 53.40 -25.39
CA ASN A 40 16.50 52.77 -24.13
C ASN A 40 16.75 51.24 -24.09
N ASN A 41 16.64 50.54 -25.22
CA ASN A 41 16.89 49.09 -25.27
C ASN A 41 18.39 48.75 -25.33
N LEU A 42 19.20 49.56 -26.02
CA LEU A 42 20.65 49.40 -26.03
C LEU A 42 21.25 49.78 -24.67
N VAL A 43 20.85 50.91 -24.08
CA VAL A 43 21.32 51.30 -22.74
C VAL A 43 20.89 50.28 -21.68
N ARG A 44 19.67 49.74 -21.74
CA ARG A 44 19.20 48.68 -20.83
C ARG A 44 19.91 47.34 -21.06
N ARG A 45 20.23 46.97 -22.30
CA ARG A 45 21.06 45.78 -22.59
C ARG A 45 22.50 45.97 -22.16
N ILE A 46 23.08 47.15 -22.37
CA ILE A 46 24.44 47.48 -21.93
C ILE A 46 24.48 47.52 -20.40
N PHE A 47 23.51 48.14 -19.71
CA PHE A 47 23.42 48.09 -18.24
C PHE A 47 23.18 46.68 -17.71
N LYS A 48 22.38 45.85 -18.41
CA LYS A 48 22.18 44.46 -18.04
C LYS A 48 23.49 43.67 -18.18
N VAL A 49 24.19 43.79 -19.31
CA VAL A 49 25.50 43.14 -19.53
C VAL A 49 26.56 43.64 -18.54
N PHE A 50 26.65 44.95 -18.28
CA PHE A 50 27.58 45.50 -17.29
C PHE A 50 27.23 45.09 -15.86
N ASN A 51 25.95 44.99 -15.50
CA ASN A 51 25.54 44.54 -14.15
C ASN A 51 25.65 43.02 -13.98
N ASP A 52 25.42 42.24 -15.04
CA ASP A 52 25.64 40.80 -15.06
C ASP A 52 27.16 40.53 -14.92
N ASP A 53 28.02 41.24 -15.67
CA ASP A 53 29.49 41.18 -15.53
C ASP A 53 29.98 41.58 -14.12
N ILE A 54 29.40 42.62 -13.51
CA ILE A 54 29.77 43.07 -12.14
C ILE A 54 29.23 42.11 -11.07
N GLY A 55 28.03 41.57 -11.27
CA GLY A 55 27.39 40.61 -10.39
C GLY A 55 28.12 39.26 -10.37
N ASP A 56 28.54 38.78 -11.53
CA ASP A 56 29.34 37.57 -11.69
C ASP A 56 30.73 37.73 -11.08
N VAL A 57 31.36 38.90 -11.22
CA VAL A 57 32.62 39.21 -10.54
C VAL A 57 32.45 39.21 -9.02
N LYS A 58 31.35 39.77 -8.50
CA LYS A 58 31.06 39.84 -7.06
C LYS A 58 30.80 38.46 -6.46
N LEU A 59 30.01 37.62 -7.12
CA LEU A 59 29.78 36.23 -6.70
C LEU A 59 31.06 35.40 -6.77
N ASN A 60 31.83 35.52 -7.86
CA ASN A 60 33.10 34.81 -8.00
C ASN A 60 34.11 35.18 -6.93
N ASN A 61 34.14 36.44 -6.49
CA ASN A 61 34.98 36.88 -5.40
C ASN A 61 34.54 36.23 -4.07
N LEU A 62 33.23 36.19 -3.77
CA LEU A 62 32.70 35.53 -2.57
C LEU A 62 33.08 34.04 -2.54
N LEU A 63 32.83 33.32 -3.63
CA LEU A 63 33.17 31.90 -3.73
C LEU A 63 34.69 31.67 -3.61
N SER A 64 35.52 32.60 -4.11
CA SER A 64 36.98 32.53 -3.91
C SER A 64 37.39 32.74 -2.46
N VAL A 65 36.75 33.68 -1.75
CA VAL A 65 36.99 33.93 -0.31
C VAL A 65 36.59 32.71 0.51
N PHE A 66 35.54 32.00 0.11
CA PHE A 66 35.12 30.73 0.71
C PHE A 66 35.98 29.53 0.30
N GLY A 67 37.01 29.71 -0.54
CA GLY A 67 37.90 28.63 -0.95
C GLY A 67 37.30 27.66 -1.98
N ILE A 68 36.16 28.01 -2.59
CA ILE A 68 35.49 27.16 -3.59
C ILE A 68 36.32 27.12 -4.88
N SER A 69 36.63 25.91 -5.36
CA SER A 69 37.43 25.71 -6.58
C SER A 69 36.73 26.22 -7.84
N SER A 70 37.48 26.48 -8.90
CA SER A 70 36.92 26.91 -10.20
C SER A 70 35.91 25.94 -10.79
N GLU A 71 36.07 24.64 -10.55
CA GLU A 71 35.13 23.60 -11.00
C GLU A 71 33.83 23.66 -10.22
N ARG A 72 33.91 23.78 -8.90
CA ARG A 72 32.75 23.89 -8.01
C ARG A 72 31.98 25.20 -8.20
N LYS A 73 32.65 26.27 -8.65
CA LYS A 73 31.97 27.52 -9.03
C LYS A 73 31.01 27.34 -10.21
N LYS A 74 31.36 26.50 -11.19
CA LYS A 74 30.46 26.20 -12.32
C LYS A 74 29.18 25.50 -11.86
N ILE A 75 29.29 24.61 -10.88
CA ILE A 75 28.12 23.97 -10.26
C ILE A 75 27.21 25.00 -9.59
N MET A 76 27.80 25.99 -8.92
CA MET A 76 27.02 27.08 -8.34
C MET A 76 26.37 27.97 -9.40
N GLU A 77 27.03 28.20 -10.53
CA GLU A 77 26.48 28.92 -11.68
C GLU A 77 25.25 28.20 -12.27
N GLU A 78 25.29 26.86 -12.38
CA GLU A 78 24.13 26.07 -12.80
C GLU A 78 22.93 26.23 -11.86
N ILE A 79 23.16 26.21 -10.55
CA ILE A 79 22.13 26.45 -9.54
C ILE A 79 21.60 27.90 -9.65
N GLN A 80 22.49 28.88 -9.77
CA GLN A 80 22.14 30.29 -9.93
C GLN A 80 21.22 30.49 -11.13
N ASN A 81 21.60 29.95 -12.30
CA ASN A 81 20.85 30.07 -13.53
C ASN A 81 19.40 29.58 -13.37
N ALA A 82 19.20 28.43 -12.70
CA ALA A 82 17.87 27.92 -12.41
C ALA A 82 17.06 28.87 -11.52
N VAL A 83 17.65 29.40 -10.45
CA VAL A 83 16.93 30.22 -9.47
C VAL A 83 16.72 31.67 -9.90
N THR A 84 17.51 32.17 -10.85
CA THR A 84 17.38 33.52 -11.42
C THR A 84 16.56 33.57 -12.71
N ASP A 85 16.27 32.44 -13.37
CA ASP A 85 15.44 32.43 -14.59
C ASP A 85 13.96 32.70 -14.26
N PRO A 86 13.35 33.79 -14.75
CA PRO A 86 11.95 34.14 -14.47
C PRO A 86 10.91 33.21 -15.13
N ASN A 87 11.31 32.34 -16.06
CA ASN A 87 10.40 31.40 -16.72
C ASN A 87 10.22 30.12 -15.92
N ILE A 88 11.19 29.74 -15.10
CA ILE A 88 11.14 28.55 -14.25
C ILE A 88 10.31 28.87 -13.00
N GLY A 89 9.30 28.05 -12.68
CA GLY A 89 8.49 28.20 -11.47
C GLY A 89 7.44 29.32 -11.52
N LYS A 90 7.20 29.90 -12.71
CA LYS A 90 6.28 31.03 -12.89
C LYS A 90 4.82 30.66 -12.59
N LEU A 91 4.40 29.45 -12.94
CA LEU A 91 3.02 28.98 -12.71
C LEU A 91 2.76 28.72 -11.22
N GLU A 92 3.80 28.28 -10.51
CA GLU A 92 3.83 27.94 -9.09
C GLU A 92 4.06 29.17 -8.20
N SER A 93 4.27 30.34 -8.81
CA SER A 93 4.58 31.61 -8.13
C SER A 93 5.83 31.52 -7.24
N TYR A 94 6.85 30.75 -7.65
CA TYR A 94 8.11 30.66 -6.92
C TYR A 94 8.94 31.94 -7.08
N LYS A 95 9.66 32.29 -6.01
CA LYS A 95 10.56 33.45 -5.99
C LYS A 95 11.62 33.34 -7.09
N THR A 96 11.75 34.40 -7.88
CA THR A 96 12.89 34.60 -8.80
C THR A 96 13.88 35.53 -8.16
N TYR A 97 15.10 35.03 -7.91
CA TYR A 97 16.17 35.83 -7.33
C TYR A 97 16.78 36.73 -8.41
N ASN A 98 17.15 37.95 -8.03
CA ASN A 98 18.17 38.69 -8.76
C ASN A 98 19.58 38.36 -8.21
N THR A 99 20.62 38.81 -8.92
CA THR A 99 22.01 38.51 -8.59
C THR A 99 22.41 38.97 -7.18
N ASP A 100 21.95 40.14 -6.72
CA ASP A 100 22.25 40.63 -5.38
C ASP A 100 21.52 39.85 -4.28
N GLU A 101 20.27 39.46 -4.51
CA GLU A 101 19.52 38.63 -3.57
C GLU A 101 20.14 37.24 -3.41
N PHE A 102 20.56 36.63 -4.52
CA PHE A 102 21.24 35.34 -4.51
C PHE A 102 22.61 35.44 -3.82
N TYR A 103 23.38 36.49 -4.12
CA TYR A 103 24.64 36.78 -3.42
C TYR A 103 24.44 36.89 -1.91
N ASN A 104 23.45 37.67 -1.46
CA ASN A 104 23.19 37.88 -0.03
C ASN A 104 22.74 36.59 0.65
N LEU A 105 21.95 35.76 -0.04
CA LEU A 105 21.58 34.43 0.43
C LEU A 105 22.83 33.58 0.68
N LEU A 106 23.71 33.44 -0.32
CA LEU A 106 24.95 32.68 -0.19
C LEU A 106 25.86 33.23 0.92
N TYR A 107 26.02 34.56 0.99
CA TYR A 107 26.79 35.20 2.05
C TYR A 107 26.26 34.83 3.44
N SER A 108 24.92 34.79 3.62
CA SER A 108 24.30 34.43 4.90
C SER A 108 24.38 32.94 5.26
N LEU A 109 24.52 32.07 4.26
CA LEU A 109 24.69 30.63 4.46
C LEU A 109 26.12 30.29 4.91
N GLY A 110 27.10 31.03 4.41
CA GLY A 110 28.53 30.80 4.69
C GLY A 110 29.11 29.62 3.91
N ALA A 111 30.44 29.50 3.96
CA ALA A 111 31.22 28.56 3.14
C ALA A 111 30.78 27.09 3.29
N LEU A 112 30.65 26.60 4.52
CA LEU A 112 30.35 25.18 4.80
C LEU A 112 29.03 24.72 4.15
N LYS A 113 27.95 25.49 4.32
CA LYS A 113 26.64 25.14 3.76
C LYS A 113 26.64 25.21 2.24
N ILE A 114 27.40 26.13 1.66
CA ILE A 114 27.57 26.23 0.21
C ILE A 114 28.29 25.00 -0.34
N GLU A 115 29.35 24.53 0.34
CA GLU A 115 30.04 23.31 -0.05
C GLU A 115 29.12 22.10 -0.05
N GLU A 116 28.31 21.93 1.00
CA GLU A 116 27.35 20.83 1.10
C GLU A 116 26.26 20.89 0.02
N MET A 117 25.77 22.08 -0.32
CA MET A 117 24.80 22.26 -1.40
C MET A 117 25.42 21.88 -2.76
N ILE A 118 26.68 22.27 -3.00
CA ILE A 118 27.41 21.87 -4.21
C ILE A 118 27.58 20.35 -4.27
N ASP A 119 27.95 19.70 -3.16
CA ASP A 119 28.10 18.24 -3.11
C ASP A 119 26.78 17.50 -3.36
N SER A 120 25.68 18.00 -2.80
CA SER A 120 24.35 17.45 -3.03
C SER A 120 23.93 17.57 -4.50
N HIS A 121 24.21 18.70 -5.13
CA HIS A 121 23.97 18.88 -6.56
C HIS A 121 24.86 17.98 -7.43
N LEU A 122 26.15 17.87 -7.11
CA LEU A 122 27.08 16.96 -7.79
C LEU A 122 26.63 15.50 -7.70
N LYS A 123 26.13 15.06 -6.54
CA LYS A 123 25.55 13.72 -6.38
C LYS A 123 24.36 13.52 -7.31
N ASN A 124 23.50 14.53 -7.49
CA ASN A 124 22.38 14.46 -8.41
C ASN A 124 22.86 14.28 -9.86
N LEU A 125 23.80 15.12 -10.31
CA LEU A 125 24.42 15.02 -11.64
C LEU A 125 25.08 13.66 -11.88
N GLN A 126 25.77 13.11 -10.87
CA GLN A 126 26.37 11.80 -10.93
C GLN A 126 25.31 10.71 -11.20
N VAL A 127 24.26 10.66 -10.37
CA VAL A 127 23.21 9.64 -10.49
C VAL A 127 22.41 9.81 -11.80
N GLN A 128 22.20 11.04 -12.24
CA GLN A 128 21.64 11.33 -13.57
C GLN A 128 22.51 10.77 -14.69
N GLY A 129 23.83 10.93 -14.60
CA GLY A 129 24.80 10.37 -15.56
C GLY A 129 24.78 8.84 -15.58
N GLU A 130 24.72 8.20 -14.40
CA GLU A 130 24.59 6.76 -14.26
C GLU A 130 23.30 6.22 -14.89
N ALA A 131 22.16 6.87 -14.62
CA ALA A 131 20.87 6.50 -15.20
C ALA A 131 20.87 6.62 -16.74
N ARG A 132 21.45 7.71 -17.27
CA ARG A 132 21.59 7.90 -18.72
C ARG A 132 22.42 6.79 -19.37
N ASN A 133 23.51 6.38 -18.73
CA ASN A 133 24.35 5.31 -19.26
C ASN A 133 23.61 3.96 -19.21
N ALA A 134 22.93 3.65 -18.10
CA ALA A 134 22.15 2.43 -17.98
C ALA A 134 21.05 2.30 -19.05
N ILE A 135 20.37 3.40 -19.41
CA ILE A 135 19.36 3.41 -20.48
C ILE A 135 19.99 3.12 -21.85
N LYS A 136 21.19 3.66 -22.13
CA LYS A 136 21.87 3.46 -23.43
C LYS A 136 22.17 1.99 -23.70
N ASP A 137 22.44 1.24 -22.65
CA ASP A 137 22.84 -0.17 -22.74
C ASP A 137 21.64 -1.10 -23.05
N ILE A 138 20.39 -0.63 -22.88
CA ILE A 138 19.17 -1.41 -23.16
C ILE A 138 19.03 -1.62 -24.67
N ILE A 139 18.82 -2.86 -25.13
CA ILE A 139 18.70 -3.18 -26.57
C ILE A 139 17.27 -2.90 -27.10
N GLU A 140 16.23 -3.28 -26.35
CA GLU A 140 14.82 -3.17 -26.76
C GLU A 140 14.36 -1.73 -26.93
N SER A 141 13.78 -1.39 -28.09
CA SER A 141 13.45 -0.01 -28.47
C SER A 141 12.37 0.61 -27.57
N ASP A 142 11.35 -0.16 -27.23
CA ASP A 142 10.14 0.36 -26.59
C ASP A 142 10.38 0.63 -25.10
N LEU A 143 11.04 -0.31 -24.41
CA LEU A 143 11.46 -0.13 -23.01
C LEU A 143 12.51 0.97 -22.86
N ARG A 144 13.46 1.04 -23.81
CA ARG A 144 14.42 2.14 -23.86
C ARG A 144 13.70 3.47 -24.01
N GLN A 145 12.69 3.56 -24.89
CA GLN A 145 11.93 4.78 -25.10
C GLN A 145 11.10 5.17 -23.87
N GLU A 146 10.48 4.21 -23.18
CA GLU A 146 9.74 4.47 -21.93
C GLU A 146 10.66 5.06 -20.85
N LEU A 147 11.81 4.42 -20.62
CA LEU A 147 12.78 4.88 -19.63
C LEU A 147 13.42 6.20 -20.02
N GLN A 148 13.66 6.42 -21.31
CA GLN A 148 14.13 7.70 -21.84
C GLN A 148 13.12 8.81 -21.59
N ASN A 149 11.82 8.57 -21.80
CA ASN A 149 10.76 9.55 -21.52
C ASN A 149 10.73 9.91 -20.02
N ARG A 150 10.71 8.90 -19.14
CA ARG A 150 10.76 9.09 -17.68
C ARG A 150 12.00 9.87 -17.25
N PHE A 151 13.14 9.58 -17.87
CA PHE A 151 14.40 10.27 -17.62
C PHE A 151 14.33 11.73 -18.05
N ASP A 152 13.82 12.00 -19.26
CA ASP A 152 13.71 13.36 -19.80
C ASP A 152 12.73 14.21 -19.00
N ASP A 153 11.59 13.65 -18.57
CA ASP A 153 10.65 14.30 -17.66
C ASP A 153 11.36 14.72 -16.35
N HIS A 154 12.11 13.81 -15.74
CA HIS A 154 12.84 14.09 -14.49
C HIS A 154 14.01 15.07 -14.68
N VAL A 155 14.62 15.12 -15.88
CA VAL A 155 15.60 16.17 -16.22
C VAL A 155 14.92 17.54 -16.35
N ASN A 156 13.76 17.59 -17.00
CA ASN A 156 13.02 18.82 -17.24
C ASN A 156 12.42 19.41 -15.95
N ASP A 157 12.06 18.56 -14.98
CA ASP A 157 11.52 18.96 -13.69
C ASP A 157 12.59 19.43 -12.70
N TYR A 158 13.87 19.09 -12.90
CA TYR A 158 14.92 19.40 -11.93
C TYR A 158 15.17 20.90 -11.71
N PRO A 159 15.20 21.76 -12.76
CA PRO A 159 15.30 23.20 -12.56
C PRO A 159 14.12 23.78 -11.76
N LEU A 160 12.92 23.22 -11.93
CA LEU A 160 11.74 23.60 -11.14
C LEU A 160 11.91 23.20 -9.66
N TYR A 161 12.45 22.01 -9.39
CA TYR A 161 12.81 21.58 -8.03
C TYR A 161 13.86 22.51 -7.38
N LEU A 162 14.88 22.93 -8.13
CA LEU A 162 15.87 23.89 -7.63
C LEU A 162 15.18 25.21 -7.26
N LYS A 163 14.29 25.71 -8.13
CA LYS A 163 13.50 26.92 -7.87
C LYS A 163 12.65 26.78 -6.60
N TRP A 164 11.94 25.66 -6.44
CA TRP A 164 11.16 25.35 -5.25
C TRP A 164 12.00 25.30 -3.97
N SER A 165 13.20 24.71 -4.06
CA SER A 165 14.13 24.56 -2.94
C SER A 165 14.60 25.91 -2.39
N PHE A 166 14.68 26.92 -3.26
CA PHE A 166 15.06 28.29 -2.92
C PHE A 166 13.87 29.20 -2.57
N ASN A 167 12.65 28.68 -2.62
CA ASN A 167 11.42 29.43 -2.32
C ASN A 167 11.08 29.40 -0.82
N ASP A 168 11.99 29.91 0.01
CA ASP A 168 11.81 30.09 1.45
C ASP A 168 12.16 31.53 1.88
N LEU A 169 11.63 31.97 3.02
CA LEU A 169 11.82 33.33 3.54
C LEU A 169 13.17 33.51 4.25
N THR A 170 13.82 32.40 4.64
CA THR A 170 15.08 32.43 5.38
C THR A 170 16.15 31.60 4.70
N SER A 171 17.42 32.01 4.83
CA SER A 171 18.54 31.25 4.28
C SER A 171 18.67 29.85 4.89
N GLY A 172 18.43 29.72 6.20
CA GLY A 172 18.34 28.42 6.86
C GLY A 172 17.25 27.51 6.29
N GLY A 173 16.06 28.07 5.99
CA GLY A 173 14.97 27.34 5.36
C GLY A 173 15.30 26.88 3.94
N VAL A 174 15.93 27.73 3.13
CA VAL A 174 16.43 27.36 1.79
C VAL A 174 17.40 26.19 1.87
N TYR A 175 18.41 26.29 2.73
CA TYR A 175 19.40 25.22 2.90
C TYR A 175 18.73 23.90 3.32
N ASN A 176 17.87 23.94 4.34
CA ASN A 176 17.19 22.73 4.83
C ASN A 176 16.31 22.10 3.73
N ARG A 177 15.60 22.91 2.95
CA ARG A 177 14.75 22.40 1.86
C ARG A 177 15.58 21.78 0.75
N PHE A 178 16.67 22.45 0.33
CA PHE A 178 17.58 21.97 -0.68
C PHE A 178 18.22 20.62 -0.32
N MET A 179 18.68 20.49 0.93
CA MET A 179 19.35 19.27 1.40
C MET A 179 18.39 18.09 1.61
N ASN A 180 17.14 18.34 1.98
CA ASN A 180 16.17 17.29 2.29
C ASN A 180 15.26 16.88 1.12
N GLY A 181 15.31 17.57 -0.02
CA GLY A 181 14.35 17.31 -1.09
C GLY A 181 14.63 16.06 -1.95
N GLY A 182 15.78 15.39 -1.79
CA GLY A 182 15.97 14.00 -2.23
C GLY A 182 15.84 13.73 -3.74
N TYR A 183 15.92 14.75 -4.59
CA TYR A 183 15.55 14.65 -6.01
C TYR A 183 16.32 13.59 -6.82
N PHE A 184 17.55 13.28 -6.41
CA PHE A 184 18.39 12.24 -7.02
C PHE A 184 17.77 10.83 -6.96
N ILE A 185 16.80 10.58 -6.05
CA ILE A 185 16.12 9.28 -5.91
C ILE A 185 15.40 8.88 -7.21
N GLY A 186 14.83 9.83 -7.95
CA GLY A 186 14.16 9.54 -9.22
C GLY A 186 15.12 9.00 -10.28
N PHE A 187 16.30 9.62 -10.43
CA PHE A 187 17.35 9.11 -11.32
C PHE A 187 17.90 7.76 -10.85
N ALA A 188 18.09 7.56 -9.54
CA ALA A 188 18.56 6.29 -8.99
C ALA A 188 17.58 5.15 -9.33
N LYS A 189 16.27 5.40 -9.22
CA LYS A 189 15.25 4.43 -9.59
C LYS A 189 15.29 4.09 -11.09
N ILE A 190 15.48 5.08 -11.96
CA ILE A 190 15.57 4.84 -13.42
C ILE A 190 16.82 4.03 -13.76
N ARG A 191 17.96 4.33 -13.12
CA ARG A 191 19.20 3.54 -13.24
C ARG A 191 18.97 2.09 -12.82
N ASP A 192 18.36 1.88 -11.65
CA ASP A 192 18.15 0.54 -11.11
C ASP A 192 17.15 -0.25 -11.98
N ASP A 193 16.06 0.38 -12.43
CA ASP A 193 15.12 -0.22 -13.38
C ASP A 193 15.83 -0.64 -14.69
N SER A 194 16.78 0.19 -15.17
CA SER A 194 17.56 -0.09 -16.38
C SER A 194 18.56 -1.23 -16.18
N ILE A 195 19.23 -1.30 -15.03
CA ILE A 195 20.14 -2.39 -14.66
C ILE A 195 19.36 -3.71 -14.50
N ASP A 196 18.17 -3.66 -13.92
CA ASP A 196 17.30 -4.83 -13.75
C ASP A 196 16.80 -5.39 -15.10
N ILE A 197 16.64 -4.54 -16.12
CA ILE A 197 16.33 -4.97 -17.50
C ILE A 197 17.54 -5.65 -18.18
N LEU A 198 18.76 -5.23 -17.85
CA LEU A 198 20.00 -5.76 -18.41
C LEU A 198 20.48 -7.06 -17.75
N GLY A 199 19.96 -7.37 -16.55
CA GLY A 199 20.27 -8.58 -15.78
C GLY A 199 19.69 -9.87 -16.36
N GLY A 200 20.13 -10.26 -17.55
CA GLY A 200 20.33 -11.65 -18.01
C GLY A 200 19.11 -12.53 -18.33
N ASP A 201 19.30 -13.42 -19.32
CA ASP A 201 18.36 -14.48 -19.71
C ASP A 201 18.03 -15.50 -18.61
N ASP A 202 18.71 -15.41 -17.46
CA ASP A 202 18.43 -16.18 -16.24
C ASP A 202 18.32 -15.26 -15.02
N VAL A 203 17.10 -15.02 -14.57
CA VAL A 203 16.75 -14.18 -13.43
C VAL A 203 17.34 -14.73 -12.13
N TYR A 204 17.45 -16.05 -11.98
CA TYR A 204 17.90 -16.67 -10.74
C TYR A 204 19.37 -16.38 -10.46
N VAL A 205 20.21 -16.34 -11.50
CA VAL A 205 21.65 -15.99 -11.38
C VAL A 205 21.85 -14.54 -10.91
N GLY A 206 20.91 -13.64 -11.22
CA GLY A 206 20.96 -12.24 -10.81
C GLY A 206 20.45 -11.96 -9.38
N LEU A 207 19.98 -12.97 -8.66
CA LEU A 207 19.51 -12.84 -7.28
C LEU A 207 20.67 -12.98 -6.29
N SER A 208 20.56 -12.36 -5.11
CA SER A 208 21.49 -12.63 -4.01
C SER A 208 21.28 -14.04 -3.45
N ASP A 209 22.28 -14.60 -2.74
CA ASP A 209 22.17 -15.92 -2.10
C ASP A 209 20.89 -16.07 -1.27
N SER A 210 20.57 -15.08 -0.44
CA SER A 210 19.34 -15.08 0.37
C SER A 210 18.04 -15.01 -0.45
N GLN A 211 18.09 -14.44 -1.65
CA GLN A 211 16.95 -14.40 -2.57
C GLN A 211 16.80 -15.71 -3.33
N GLN A 212 17.93 -16.35 -3.68
CA GLN A 212 17.96 -17.69 -4.26
C GLN A 212 17.36 -18.73 -3.29
N ASP A 213 17.74 -18.68 -2.01
CA ASP A 213 17.18 -19.55 -0.96
C ASP A 213 15.64 -19.47 -0.90
N VAL A 214 15.08 -18.25 -1.01
CA VAL A 214 13.63 -18.04 -1.00
C VAL A 214 12.98 -18.60 -2.26
N ILE A 215 13.61 -18.42 -3.42
CA ILE A 215 13.12 -18.99 -4.68
C ILE A 215 13.17 -20.51 -4.65
N ASP A 216 14.21 -21.10 -4.05
CA ASP A 216 14.31 -22.55 -3.90
C ASP A 216 13.23 -23.09 -2.96
N GLU A 217 12.94 -22.40 -1.86
CA GLU A 217 11.82 -22.74 -0.98
C GLU A 217 10.47 -22.68 -1.72
N MET A 218 10.21 -21.62 -2.50
CA MET A 218 9.01 -21.50 -3.34
C MET A 218 8.92 -22.64 -4.35
N ARG A 219 10.03 -22.91 -5.05
CA ARG A 219 10.13 -23.98 -6.05
C ARG A 219 9.78 -25.32 -5.43
N ASP A 220 10.35 -25.63 -4.27
CA ASP A 220 10.15 -26.93 -3.63
C ASP A 220 8.68 -27.15 -3.25
N MET A 221 7.97 -26.10 -2.80
CA MET A 221 6.51 -26.17 -2.57
C MET A 221 5.71 -26.36 -3.86
N VAL A 222 6.10 -25.68 -4.94
CA VAL A 222 5.38 -25.73 -6.23
C VAL A 222 5.59 -27.07 -6.94
N ILE A 223 6.80 -27.64 -6.87
CA ILE A 223 7.16 -28.89 -7.55
C ILE A 223 6.77 -30.13 -6.71
N ASP A 224 6.55 -30.01 -5.40
CA ASP A 224 6.22 -31.15 -4.53
C ASP A 224 5.08 -32.00 -5.12
N PRO A 225 5.30 -33.30 -5.38
CA PRO A 225 4.27 -34.19 -5.91
C PRO A 225 3.16 -34.51 -4.89
N LYS A 226 3.32 -34.16 -3.61
CA LYS A 226 2.28 -34.35 -2.59
C LYS A 226 1.10 -33.41 -2.83
N GLY A 227 -0.12 -33.94 -2.64
CA GLY A 227 -1.34 -33.15 -2.75
C GLY A 227 -1.76 -32.81 -4.19
N VAL A 228 -1.15 -33.42 -5.21
CA VAL A 228 -1.57 -33.26 -6.61
C VAL A 228 -2.95 -33.90 -6.81
N SER A 229 -4.00 -33.11 -6.58
CA SER A 229 -5.28 -33.28 -7.26
C SER A 229 -5.03 -33.14 -8.77
N LEU A 230 -5.80 -33.84 -9.61
CA LEU A 230 -5.75 -33.80 -11.08
C LEU A 230 -5.92 -32.38 -11.69
N MET A 231 -6.15 -31.36 -10.86
CA MET A 231 -6.43 -29.97 -11.26
C MET A 231 -5.24 -29.01 -11.10
N HIS A 232 -4.15 -29.41 -10.44
CA HIS A 232 -2.98 -28.53 -10.24
C HIS A 232 -2.00 -28.59 -11.42
N VAL A 233 -1.46 -27.44 -11.82
CA VAL A 233 -0.38 -27.41 -12.84
C VAL A 233 0.88 -27.96 -12.19
N THR A 234 1.47 -29.00 -12.80
CA THR A 234 2.74 -29.57 -12.34
C THR A 234 3.88 -28.88 -13.09
N TYR A 235 4.57 -27.97 -12.40
CA TYR A 235 5.84 -27.45 -12.89
C TYR A 235 6.93 -28.50 -12.65
N ASP A 236 7.79 -28.71 -13.64
CA ASP A 236 9.12 -29.22 -13.39
C ASP A 236 10.07 -28.06 -13.05
N THR A 237 11.29 -28.38 -12.63
CA THR A 237 12.31 -27.37 -12.26
C THR A 237 12.54 -26.38 -13.40
N LYS A 238 12.59 -26.88 -14.64
CA LYS A 238 12.79 -26.05 -15.81
C LYS A 238 11.63 -25.09 -16.03
N GLY A 239 10.39 -25.58 -15.98
CA GLY A 239 9.18 -24.78 -16.17
C GLY A 239 9.04 -23.69 -15.12
N PHE A 240 9.42 -23.96 -13.87
CA PHE A 240 9.43 -22.96 -12.81
C PHE A 240 10.43 -21.83 -13.11
N TYR A 241 11.67 -22.15 -13.49
CA TYR A 241 12.65 -21.10 -13.84
C TYR A 241 12.30 -20.38 -15.15
N ASP A 242 11.75 -21.07 -16.15
CA ASP A 242 11.23 -20.45 -17.36
C ASP A 242 10.13 -19.42 -17.05
N LEU A 243 9.29 -19.69 -16.03
CA LEU A 243 8.27 -18.76 -15.53
C LEU A 243 8.91 -17.50 -14.93
N LEU A 244 9.91 -17.67 -14.06
CA LEU A 244 10.64 -16.55 -13.45
C LEU A 244 11.35 -15.70 -14.51
N ASN A 245 11.94 -16.33 -15.51
CA ASN A 245 12.60 -15.64 -16.61
C ASN A 245 11.62 -14.82 -17.46
N LYS A 246 10.39 -15.30 -17.65
CA LYS A 246 9.31 -14.50 -18.28
C LYS A 246 8.88 -13.31 -17.43
N MET A 247 8.87 -13.44 -16.10
CA MET A 247 8.54 -12.35 -15.17
C MET A 247 9.62 -11.25 -15.12
N ARG A 248 10.89 -11.62 -15.41
CA ARG A 248 12.08 -10.76 -15.28
C ARG A 248 12.40 -10.40 -13.82
N ALA A 249 13.64 -9.96 -13.59
CA ALA A 249 14.20 -9.78 -12.25
C ALA A 249 13.38 -8.85 -11.34
N ALA A 250 12.86 -7.75 -11.88
CA ALA A 250 12.10 -6.77 -11.10
C ALA A 250 10.82 -7.37 -10.47
N LYS A 251 10.03 -8.16 -11.23
CA LYS A 251 8.83 -8.81 -10.69
C LYS A 251 9.18 -9.92 -9.72
N VAL A 252 10.21 -10.71 -10.01
CA VAL A 252 10.67 -11.79 -9.13
C VAL A 252 11.14 -11.25 -7.78
N LYS A 253 11.92 -10.15 -7.76
CA LYS A 253 12.33 -9.49 -6.50
C LYS A 253 11.14 -9.00 -5.67
N ARG A 254 10.09 -8.46 -6.31
CA ARG A 254 8.85 -8.05 -5.61
C ARG A 254 8.09 -9.25 -5.04
N MET A 255 8.00 -10.34 -5.81
CA MET A 255 7.39 -11.60 -5.38
C MET A 255 8.09 -12.19 -4.15
N ILE A 256 9.43 -12.21 -4.16
CA ILE A 256 10.25 -12.63 -3.00
C ILE A 256 9.91 -11.79 -1.76
N LYS A 257 9.83 -10.47 -1.93
CA LYS A 257 9.49 -9.56 -0.82
C LYS A 257 8.10 -9.85 -0.25
N ALA A 258 7.08 -9.94 -1.11
CA ALA A 258 5.70 -10.22 -0.69
C ALA A 258 5.59 -11.58 0.04
N TYR A 259 6.24 -12.61 -0.48
CA TYR A 259 6.31 -13.91 0.17
C TYR A 259 6.97 -13.86 1.55
N LEU A 260 8.08 -13.14 1.70
CA LEU A 260 8.74 -13.00 3.00
C LEU A 260 7.87 -12.24 4.00
N GLU A 261 7.14 -11.21 3.55
CA GLU A 261 6.17 -10.48 4.37
C GLU A 261 5.02 -11.40 4.82
N ASN A 262 4.44 -12.20 3.92
CA ASN A 262 3.41 -13.19 4.26
C ASN A 262 3.96 -14.27 5.21
N LYS A 263 5.15 -14.82 4.94
CA LYS A 263 5.83 -15.81 5.79
C LYS A 263 6.06 -15.28 7.21
N LYS A 264 6.45 -14.02 7.34
CA LYS A 264 6.57 -13.34 8.63
C LYS A 264 5.22 -13.21 9.33
N ALA A 265 4.20 -12.70 8.62
CA ALA A 265 2.84 -12.55 9.16
C ALA A 265 2.24 -13.89 9.61
N ARG A 266 2.46 -14.99 8.87
CA ARG A 266 2.04 -16.34 9.27
C ARG A 266 2.66 -16.75 10.60
N LYS A 267 3.98 -16.59 10.77
CA LYS A 267 4.67 -16.92 12.02
C LYS A 267 4.17 -16.09 13.20
N GLU A 268 3.95 -14.80 13.00
CA GLU A 268 3.44 -13.89 14.04
C GLU A 268 2.01 -14.28 14.45
N LEU A 269 1.10 -14.45 13.49
CA LEU A 269 -0.30 -14.82 13.78
C LEU A 269 -0.44 -16.26 14.30
N GLU A 270 0.42 -17.18 13.87
CA GLU A 270 0.50 -18.52 14.46
C GLU A 270 0.86 -18.44 15.95
N LEU A 271 1.89 -17.66 16.31
CA LEU A 271 2.30 -17.48 17.69
C LEU A 271 1.16 -16.88 18.52
N GLU A 272 0.51 -15.83 18.03
CA GLU A 272 -0.65 -15.24 18.70
C GLU A 272 -1.80 -16.25 18.90
N ALA A 273 -2.06 -17.10 17.90
CA ALA A 273 -3.07 -18.15 18.02
C ALA A 273 -2.67 -19.21 19.06
N ARG A 274 -1.39 -19.63 19.10
CA ARG A 274 -0.88 -20.57 20.12
C ARG A 274 -0.99 -19.99 21.52
N GLU A 275 -0.64 -18.73 21.70
CA GLU A 275 -0.76 -18.04 22.99
C GLU A 275 -2.23 -17.96 23.43
N ALA A 276 -3.14 -17.60 22.52
CA ALA A 276 -4.56 -17.54 22.81
C ALA A 276 -5.12 -18.94 23.20
N ILE A 277 -4.70 -20.00 22.52
CA ILE A 277 -5.11 -21.38 22.82
C ILE A 277 -4.78 -21.78 24.27
N LEU A 278 -3.73 -21.23 24.88
CA LEU A 278 -3.39 -21.49 26.29
C LEU A 278 -4.44 -20.97 27.28
N GLU A 279 -5.29 -20.03 26.88
CA GLU A 279 -6.37 -19.48 27.70
C GLU A 279 -7.60 -20.41 27.77
N VAL A 280 -7.67 -21.42 26.89
CA VAL A 280 -8.78 -22.38 26.86
C VAL A 280 -8.63 -23.38 28.01
N ASN A 281 -9.64 -23.45 28.87
CA ASN A 281 -9.63 -24.32 30.05
C ASN A 281 -9.92 -25.80 29.72
N ARG A 282 -10.64 -26.05 28.62
CA ARG A 282 -11.09 -27.39 28.20
C ARG A 282 -10.05 -28.03 27.29
N GLU A 283 -9.45 -29.13 27.77
CA GLU A 283 -8.32 -29.80 27.11
C GLU A 283 -8.70 -30.42 25.76
N ASP A 284 -9.90 -30.95 25.63
CA ASP A 284 -10.43 -31.50 24.37
C ASP A 284 -10.56 -30.41 23.28
N LEU A 285 -11.05 -29.22 23.66
CA LEU A 285 -11.13 -28.08 22.74
C LEU A 285 -9.77 -27.51 22.40
N LYS A 286 -8.86 -27.48 23.38
CA LYS A 286 -7.48 -27.06 23.18
C LYS A 286 -6.79 -27.94 22.14
N GLN A 287 -6.88 -29.25 22.29
CA GLN A 287 -6.32 -30.22 21.33
C GLN A 287 -6.93 -30.08 19.94
N ARG A 288 -8.25 -29.84 19.85
CA ARG A 288 -8.91 -29.58 18.56
C ARG A 288 -8.37 -28.31 17.88
N LEU A 289 -8.26 -27.21 18.62
CA LEU A 289 -7.71 -25.95 18.10
C LEU A 289 -6.23 -26.07 17.69
N GLU A 290 -5.42 -26.79 18.47
CA GLU A 290 -4.02 -27.08 18.11
C GLU A 290 -3.95 -27.92 16.83
N SER A 291 -4.83 -28.91 16.67
CA SER A 291 -4.93 -29.71 15.45
C SER A 291 -5.31 -28.84 14.25
N ASP A 292 -6.31 -27.97 14.39
CA ASP A 292 -6.74 -27.05 13.32
C ASP A 292 -5.61 -26.07 12.94
N LEU A 293 -4.88 -25.56 13.92
CA LEU A 293 -3.74 -24.68 13.70
C LEU A 293 -2.58 -25.39 12.97
N ASN A 294 -2.23 -26.61 13.41
CA ASN A 294 -1.19 -27.40 12.76
C ASN A 294 -1.58 -27.75 11.32
N LYS A 295 -2.86 -28.06 11.08
CA LYS A 295 -3.38 -28.28 9.73
C LYS A 295 -3.21 -27.06 8.83
N LEU A 296 -3.43 -25.84 9.32
CA LEU A 296 -3.14 -24.61 8.54
C LEU A 296 -1.66 -24.48 8.16
N ASN A 297 -0.74 -24.92 9.02
CA ASN A 297 0.68 -24.94 8.66
C ASN A 297 0.96 -25.97 7.56
N ASP A 298 0.42 -27.18 7.71
CA ASP A 298 0.62 -28.27 6.77
C ASP A 298 -0.02 -27.97 5.40
N ASP A 299 -1.18 -27.30 5.38
CA ASP A 299 -1.91 -26.94 4.16
C ASP A 299 -1.29 -25.75 3.40
N TYR A 300 -0.33 -25.01 4.00
CA TYR A 300 0.23 -23.81 3.37
C TYR A 300 0.93 -24.13 2.05
N SER A 301 1.78 -25.16 2.01
CA SER A 301 2.51 -25.52 0.80
C SER A 301 1.57 -25.87 -0.36
N LEU A 302 0.46 -26.56 -0.07
CA LEU A 302 -0.56 -26.89 -1.06
C LEU A 302 -1.32 -25.64 -1.53
N TYR A 303 -1.68 -24.74 -0.60
CA TYR A 303 -2.27 -23.45 -0.96
C TYR A 303 -1.34 -22.62 -1.85
N PHE A 304 -0.07 -22.51 -1.46
CA PHE A 304 0.92 -21.72 -2.18
C PHE A 304 1.16 -22.29 -3.59
N LYS A 305 1.22 -23.62 -3.72
CA LYS A 305 1.22 -24.30 -5.02
C LYS A 305 0.00 -23.92 -5.86
N GLY A 306 -1.18 -23.77 -5.24
CA GLY A 306 -2.39 -23.31 -5.90
C GLY A 306 -2.28 -21.92 -6.55
N LEU A 307 -1.43 -21.03 -6.03
CA LEU A 307 -1.16 -19.73 -6.64
C LEU A 307 -0.44 -19.84 -8.00
N PHE A 308 0.15 -21.00 -8.28
CA PHE A 308 0.86 -21.31 -9.51
C PHE A 308 -0.01 -22.09 -10.53
N ASP A 309 -1.28 -22.41 -10.22
CA ASP A 309 -2.19 -23.18 -11.10
C ASP A 309 -2.74 -22.41 -12.31
N THR A 310 -1.91 -21.57 -12.91
CA THR A 310 -2.28 -20.76 -14.05
C THR A 310 -1.11 -20.70 -15.02
N SER A 311 -1.42 -20.69 -16.32
CA SER A 311 -0.41 -20.65 -17.38
C SER A 311 0.18 -19.26 -17.61
N SER A 312 -0.36 -18.22 -16.97
CA SER A 312 0.09 -16.83 -17.12
C SER A 312 1.02 -16.43 -15.98
N PHE A 313 2.23 -15.98 -16.33
CA PHE A 313 3.18 -15.46 -15.35
C PHE A 313 2.66 -14.22 -14.62
N ASP A 314 1.80 -13.42 -15.26
CA ASP A 314 1.18 -12.27 -14.59
C ASP A 314 0.20 -12.71 -13.49
N ASN A 315 -0.60 -13.75 -13.75
CA ASN A 315 -1.53 -14.25 -12.75
C ASN A 315 -0.80 -14.87 -11.55
N VAL A 316 0.30 -15.60 -11.78
CA VAL A 316 1.13 -16.11 -10.69
C VAL A 316 1.71 -14.95 -9.88
N TYR A 317 2.25 -13.93 -10.55
CA TYR A 317 2.78 -12.74 -9.89
C TYR A 317 1.72 -12.07 -9.01
N PHE A 318 0.52 -11.79 -9.54
CA PHE A 318 -0.56 -11.19 -8.75
C PHE A 318 -1.04 -12.11 -7.62
N GLY A 319 -1.14 -13.41 -7.85
CA GLY A 319 -1.53 -14.39 -6.83
C GLY A 319 -0.60 -14.40 -5.62
N VAL A 320 0.72 -14.33 -5.83
CA VAL A 320 1.70 -14.23 -4.73
C VAL A 320 1.69 -12.85 -4.07
N MET A 321 1.50 -11.78 -4.85
CA MET A 321 1.41 -10.41 -4.31
C MET A 321 0.17 -10.21 -3.43
N ASP A 322 -0.95 -10.87 -3.76
CA ASP A 322 -2.23 -10.78 -3.05
C ASP A 322 -2.43 -11.93 -2.05
N ASP A 323 -1.40 -12.73 -1.76
CA ASP A 323 -1.45 -13.84 -0.81
C ASP A 323 -1.86 -13.35 0.59
N ASN A 324 -3.06 -13.77 1.00
CA ASN A 324 -3.66 -13.43 2.28
C ASN A 324 -3.81 -14.64 3.22
N TYR A 325 -3.08 -15.74 2.98
CA TYR A 325 -3.18 -16.98 3.76
C TYR A 325 -3.00 -16.76 5.26
N ALA A 326 -2.13 -15.82 5.63
CA ALA A 326 -1.88 -15.44 7.03
C ALA A 326 -3.17 -15.09 7.80
N THR A 327 -4.19 -14.52 7.14
CA THR A 327 -5.47 -14.16 7.77
C THR A 327 -6.25 -15.37 8.30
N ARG A 328 -5.97 -16.59 7.82
CA ARG A 328 -6.60 -17.83 8.31
C ARG A 328 -6.21 -18.12 9.77
N PHE A 329 -5.01 -17.72 10.20
CA PHE A 329 -4.56 -17.88 11.58
C PHE A 329 -5.39 -16.99 12.54
N THR A 330 -5.79 -15.80 12.10
CA THR A 330 -6.69 -14.91 12.86
C THR A 330 -8.03 -15.59 13.15
N LYS A 331 -8.53 -16.45 12.24
CA LYS A 331 -9.77 -17.20 12.47
C LYS A 331 -9.65 -18.15 13.68
N ILE A 332 -8.51 -18.83 13.84
CA ILE A 332 -8.26 -19.69 15.00
C ILE A 332 -8.24 -18.85 16.29
N LYS A 333 -7.53 -17.71 16.28
CA LYS A 333 -7.50 -16.78 17.41
C LYS A 333 -8.90 -16.29 17.79
N ASN A 334 -9.73 -15.94 16.81
CA ASN A 334 -11.12 -15.54 17.05
C ASN A 334 -11.95 -16.69 17.65
N ASN A 335 -11.78 -17.91 17.13
CA ASN A 335 -12.46 -19.09 17.68
C ASN A 335 -12.11 -19.34 19.15
N VAL A 336 -10.84 -19.17 19.54
CA VAL A 336 -10.43 -19.22 20.96
C VAL A 336 -11.21 -18.18 21.77
N GLY A 337 -11.25 -16.93 21.29
CA GLY A 337 -12.00 -15.85 21.93
C GLY A 337 -13.47 -16.22 22.14
N TYR A 338 -14.11 -16.79 21.13
CA TYR A 338 -15.51 -17.25 21.23
C TYR A 338 -15.70 -18.38 22.24
N ILE A 339 -14.79 -19.35 22.31
CA ILE A 339 -14.85 -20.43 23.32
C ILE A 339 -14.72 -19.86 24.73
N VAL A 340 -13.77 -18.94 24.93
CA VAL A 340 -13.57 -18.27 26.23
C VAL A 340 -14.80 -17.46 26.63
N GLU A 341 -15.42 -16.74 25.69
CA GLU A 341 -16.66 -16.01 25.94
C GLU A 341 -17.86 -16.94 26.20
N PHE A 342 -17.95 -18.07 25.50
CA PHE A 342 -18.95 -19.09 25.78
C PHE A 342 -18.80 -19.66 27.20
N ASP A 343 -17.58 -20.02 27.62
CA ASP A 343 -17.33 -20.53 28.98
C ASP A 343 -17.74 -19.50 30.06
N LYS A 344 -17.49 -18.21 29.82
CA LYS A 344 -17.92 -17.12 30.72
C LYS A 344 -19.43 -16.95 30.75
N LEU A 345 -20.09 -16.94 29.58
CA LEU A 345 -21.55 -16.93 29.46
C LEU A 345 -22.13 -18.11 30.23
N TYR A 346 -21.69 -19.33 29.94
CA TYR A 346 -22.30 -20.54 30.44
C TYR A 346 -22.27 -20.58 31.97
N LYS A 347 -21.17 -20.11 32.58
CA LYS A 347 -21.06 -19.93 34.04
C LYS A 347 -22.08 -18.95 34.64
N ARG A 348 -22.53 -17.96 33.88
CA ARG A 348 -23.54 -16.97 34.31
C ARG A 348 -24.98 -17.46 34.20
N LEU A 349 -25.25 -18.39 33.28
CA LEU A 349 -26.59 -18.96 33.11
C LEU A 349 -27.03 -19.72 34.37
N SER A 350 -28.31 -19.59 34.73
CA SER A 350 -28.93 -20.40 35.77
C SER A 350 -29.07 -21.86 35.34
N ASP A 351 -29.29 -22.79 36.28
CA ASP A 351 -29.47 -24.20 35.97
C ASP A 351 -30.64 -24.43 34.99
N VAL A 352 -31.73 -23.66 35.13
CA VAL A 352 -32.87 -23.70 34.21
C VAL A 352 -32.46 -23.23 32.81
N GLN A 353 -31.70 -22.14 32.71
CA GLN A 353 -31.25 -21.61 31.42
C GLN A 353 -30.25 -22.54 30.73
N ARG A 354 -29.33 -23.15 31.48
CA ARG A 354 -28.41 -24.16 30.94
C ARG A 354 -29.16 -25.37 30.42
N LYS A 355 -30.18 -25.83 31.17
CA LYS A 355 -31.02 -26.95 30.74
C LYS A 355 -31.72 -26.67 29.41
N ILE A 356 -32.28 -25.47 29.24
CA ILE A 356 -32.90 -25.08 27.96
C ILE A 356 -31.87 -25.08 26.83
N LEU A 357 -30.67 -24.55 27.10
CA LEU A 357 -29.62 -24.48 26.10
C LEU A 357 -29.13 -25.88 25.69
N ASP A 358 -28.89 -26.76 26.65
CA ASP A 358 -28.24 -28.05 26.43
C ASP A 358 -29.22 -29.18 26.07
N ASP A 359 -30.34 -29.28 26.79
CA ASP A 359 -31.28 -30.40 26.63
C ASP A 359 -32.30 -30.14 25.51
N GLU A 360 -32.43 -28.90 25.05
CA GLU A 360 -33.49 -28.52 24.10
C GLU A 360 -32.93 -27.87 22.84
N ILE A 361 -32.32 -26.69 22.96
CA ILE A 361 -31.82 -25.96 21.78
C ILE A 361 -30.68 -26.74 21.12
N ARG A 362 -29.63 -27.10 21.88
CA ARG A 362 -28.45 -27.82 21.39
C ARG A 362 -28.85 -29.13 20.71
N VAL A 363 -29.62 -29.98 21.40
CA VAL A 363 -30.09 -31.27 20.87
C VAL A 363 -30.75 -31.11 19.49
N ILE A 364 -31.62 -30.11 19.31
CA ILE A 364 -32.29 -29.89 18.03
C ILE A 364 -31.30 -29.44 16.94
N VAL A 365 -30.42 -28.48 17.25
CA VAL A 365 -29.51 -27.92 16.24
C VAL A 365 -28.32 -28.83 15.89
N THR A 366 -28.03 -29.83 16.72
CA THR A 366 -27.00 -30.86 16.45
C THR A 366 -27.55 -32.17 15.90
N ASP A 367 -28.88 -32.38 15.93
CA ASP A 367 -29.52 -33.59 15.41
C ASP A 367 -29.57 -33.59 13.87
N ALA A 368 -28.77 -34.44 13.24
CA ALA A 368 -28.65 -34.53 11.79
C ALA A 368 -29.91 -35.07 11.07
N ASP A 369 -30.86 -35.65 11.79
CA ASP A 369 -32.11 -36.15 11.21
C ASP A 369 -33.16 -35.04 11.06
N ILE A 370 -33.04 -33.94 11.80
CA ILE A 370 -33.96 -32.79 11.73
C ILE A 370 -33.55 -31.86 10.58
N GLY A 371 -34.44 -31.67 9.60
CA GLY A 371 -34.24 -30.72 8.49
C GLY A 371 -33.27 -31.19 7.41
N LYS A 372 -32.88 -32.46 7.42
CA LYS A 372 -32.00 -33.09 6.43
C LYS A 372 -32.54 -32.99 5.00
N ASP A 373 -33.85 -33.13 4.83
CA ASP A 373 -34.56 -33.01 3.55
C ASP A 373 -34.64 -31.56 3.04
N LYS A 374 -34.34 -30.59 3.90
CA LYS A 374 -34.30 -29.14 3.60
C LYS A 374 -32.88 -28.58 3.48
N ASP A 375 -31.86 -29.43 3.62
CA ASP A 375 -30.44 -29.02 3.63
C ASP A 375 -30.13 -27.98 4.73
N TYR A 376 -30.82 -28.08 5.87
CA TYR A 376 -30.57 -27.22 7.02
C TYR A 376 -29.20 -27.52 7.66
N LYS A 377 -28.58 -26.48 8.20
CA LYS A 377 -27.25 -26.56 8.80
C LYS A 377 -27.27 -27.49 10.02
N ASN A 378 -26.37 -28.47 10.03
CA ASN A 378 -26.15 -29.30 11.20
C ASN A 378 -24.91 -28.84 11.97
N TYR A 379 -25.10 -28.48 13.22
CA TYR A 379 -23.99 -28.09 14.10
C TYR A 379 -23.36 -29.32 14.75
N ASP A 380 -22.05 -29.28 14.96
CA ASP A 380 -21.41 -30.09 16.00
C ASP A 380 -21.31 -29.27 17.30
N ASP A 381 -20.98 -29.91 18.43
CA ASP A 381 -20.89 -29.22 19.72
C ASP A 381 -19.94 -28.02 19.67
N PHE A 382 -18.82 -28.17 18.96
CA PHE A 382 -17.82 -27.12 18.84
C PHE A 382 -18.34 -25.89 18.07
N THR A 383 -18.92 -26.09 16.89
CA THR A 383 -19.45 -25.01 16.07
C THR A 383 -20.68 -24.34 16.69
N PHE A 384 -21.47 -25.08 17.46
CA PHE A 384 -22.55 -24.52 18.25
C PHE A 384 -22.00 -23.58 19.34
N GLU A 385 -20.97 -24.01 20.07
CA GLU A 385 -20.36 -23.18 21.11
C GLU A 385 -19.65 -21.95 20.55
N LEU A 386 -19.01 -22.05 19.38
CA LEU A 386 -18.46 -20.91 18.66
C LEU A 386 -19.54 -19.87 18.32
N LEU A 387 -20.68 -20.32 17.79
CA LEU A 387 -21.82 -19.45 17.47
C LEU A 387 -22.29 -18.67 18.71
N LEU A 388 -22.48 -19.36 19.84
CA LEU A 388 -22.95 -18.73 21.07
C LEU A 388 -21.91 -17.80 21.69
N GLY A 389 -20.62 -18.16 21.59
CA GLY A 389 -19.50 -17.33 21.98
C GLY A 389 -19.42 -16.03 21.18
N GLU A 390 -19.60 -16.13 19.85
CA GLU A 390 -19.63 -14.99 18.92
C GLU A 390 -20.80 -14.04 19.20
N LEU A 391 -21.98 -14.59 19.50
CA LEU A 391 -23.15 -13.80 19.92
C LEU A 391 -22.93 -13.05 21.24
N GLY A 392 -22.15 -13.65 22.14
CA GLY A 392 -21.87 -13.13 23.47
C GLY A 392 -23.06 -13.19 24.43
N ALA A 393 -22.78 -12.85 25.70
CA ALA A 393 -23.68 -13.17 26.80
C ALA A 393 -25.09 -12.60 26.67
N THR A 394 -25.19 -11.31 26.33
CA THR A 394 -26.46 -10.59 26.28
C THR A 394 -27.42 -11.16 25.23
N LYS A 395 -26.92 -11.51 24.04
CA LYS A 395 -27.75 -12.02 22.95
C LYS A 395 -28.25 -13.43 23.26
N VAL A 396 -27.38 -14.30 23.75
CA VAL A 396 -27.74 -15.67 24.13
C VAL A 396 -28.72 -15.70 25.31
N GLU A 397 -28.50 -14.89 26.36
CA GLU A 397 -29.44 -14.78 27.47
C GLU A 397 -30.86 -14.40 26.99
N LYS A 398 -30.95 -13.48 26.02
CA LYS A 398 -32.22 -13.08 25.41
C LYS A 398 -32.86 -14.20 24.59
N MET A 399 -32.07 -14.94 23.80
CA MET A 399 -32.58 -16.10 23.05
C MET A 399 -33.14 -17.16 24.00
N VAL A 400 -32.41 -17.50 25.06
CA VAL A 400 -32.89 -18.44 26.08
C VAL A 400 -34.17 -17.95 26.76
N GLN A 401 -34.28 -16.65 27.06
CA GLN A 401 -35.51 -16.07 27.62
C GLN A 401 -36.71 -16.15 26.66
N VAL A 402 -36.50 -15.90 25.36
CA VAL A 402 -37.55 -16.03 24.34
C VAL A 402 -38.02 -17.48 24.26
N TYR A 403 -37.08 -18.43 24.20
CA TYR A 403 -37.41 -19.86 24.18
C TYR A 403 -38.16 -20.28 25.45
N PHE A 404 -37.67 -19.87 26.63
CA PHE A 404 -38.30 -20.17 27.91
C PHE A 404 -39.76 -19.69 27.97
N ARG A 405 -40.07 -18.50 27.46
CA ARG A 405 -41.46 -18.00 27.40
C ARG A 405 -42.33 -18.90 26.51
N LYS A 406 -41.82 -19.37 25.37
CA LYS A 406 -42.55 -20.31 24.51
C LYS A 406 -42.82 -21.64 25.23
N GLN A 407 -41.87 -22.12 26.04
CA GLN A 407 -42.07 -23.33 26.84
C GLN A 407 -43.13 -23.15 27.94
N VAL A 408 -43.11 -22.02 28.66
CA VAL A 408 -44.13 -21.73 29.68
C VAL A 408 -45.53 -21.76 29.04
N THR A 409 -45.70 -21.14 27.87
CA THR A 409 -46.96 -21.21 27.12
C THR A 409 -47.31 -22.65 26.70
N GLN A 410 -46.34 -23.46 26.29
CA GLN A 410 -46.58 -24.88 25.97
C GLN A 410 -47.01 -25.70 27.20
N ASP A 411 -46.43 -25.43 28.37
CA ASP A 411 -46.80 -26.09 29.62
C ASP A 411 -48.22 -25.69 30.05
N GLU A 412 -48.59 -24.41 29.96
CA GLU A 412 -49.94 -23.91 30.22
C GLU A 412 -50.98 -24.58 29.28
N VAL A 413 -50.66 -24.70 27.99
CA VAL A 413 -51.53 -25.38 27.01
C VAL A 413 -51.70 -26.85 27.38
N ARG A 414 -50.61 -27.54 27.78
CA ARG A 414 -50.67 -28.93 28.23
C ARG A 414 -51.55 -29.09 29.46
N ASP A 415 -51.41 -28.21 30.45
CA ASP A 415 -52.18 -28.27 31.69
C ASP A 415 -53.68 -28.03 31.43
N VAL A 416 -54.02 -27.09 30.53
CA VAL A 416 -55.41 -26.89 30.07
C VAL A 416 -55.92 -28.14 29.37
N MET A 417 -55.14 -28.74 28.47
CA MET A 417 -55.52 -29.96 27.75
C MET A 417 -55.77 -31.15 28.67
N ASP A 418 -55.00 -31.29 29.76
CA ASP A 418 -55.19 -32.40 30.69
C ASP A 418 -56.51 -32.30 31.49
N ASN A 419 -57.08 -31.11 31.60
CA ASN A 419 -58.36 -30.83 32.27
C ASN A 419 -59.60 -30.93 31.35
N ILE A 420 -59.41 -31.20 30.05
CA ILE A 420 -60.53 -31.35 29.10
C ILE A 420 -61.30 -32.65 29.39
N SER A 421 -62.64 -32.55 29.41
CA SER A 421 -63.57 -33.67 29.50
C SER A 421 -63.93 -34.17 28.09
N GLY A 422 -63.91 -35.49 27.87
CA GLY A 422 -64.13 -36.10 26.55
C GLY A 422 -62.84 -36.66 25.98
N ASP A 423 -62.79 -37.98 25.76
CA ASP A 423 -61.57 -38.67 25.33
C ASP A 423 -61.19 -38.34 23.87
N ASP A 424 -62.18 -38.18 22.99
CA ASP A 424 -61.96 -37.93 21.56
C ASP A 424 -61.40 -36.53 21.30
N GLU A 425 -62.00 -35.49 21.90
CA GLU A 425 -61.53 -34.10 21.77
C GLU A 425 -60.15 -33.91 22.41
N LYS A 426 -59.92 -34.53 23.58
CA LYS A 426 -58.62 -34.51 24.26
C LYS A 426 -57.54 -35.16 23.40
N GLN A 427 -57.83 -36.30 22.77
CA GLN A 427 -56.88 -36.98 21.90
C GLN A 427 -56.59 -36.17 20.62
N HIS A 428 -57.60 -35.53 20.02
CA HIS A 428 -57.42 -34.66 18.86
C HIS A 428 -56.47 -33.48 19.17
N LEU A 429 -56.69 -32.78 20.29
CA LEU A 429 -55.83 -31.67 20.71
C LEU A 429 -54.41 -32.12 21.07
N ARG A 430 -54.26 -33.31 21.66
CA ARG A 430 -52.93 -33.93 21.90
C ARG A 430 -52.18 -34.15 20.60
N ASN A 431 -52.84 -34.65 19.56
CA ASN A 431 -52.22 -34.86 18.26
C ASN A 431 -51.77 -33.52 17.63
N ILE A 432 -52.59 -32.47 17.72
CA ILE A 432 -52.24 -31.12 17.24
C ILE A 432 -51.04 -30.56 18.01
N PHE A 433 -51.04 -30.68 19.34
CA PHE A 433 -49.97 -30.17 20.18
C PHE A 433 -48.64 -30.90 19.92
N VAL A 434 -48.67 -32.23 19.77
CA VAL A 434 -47.47 -33.01 19.40
C VAL A 434 -46.95 -32.59 18.03
N ARG A 435 -47.85 -32.39 17.05
CA ARG A 435 -47.48 -31.87 15.73
C ARG A 435 -46.82 -30.49 15.84
N TYR A 436 -47.41 -29.55 16.58
CA TYR A 436 -46.81 -28.24 16.87
C TYR A 436 -45.39 -28.34 17.44
N LYS A 437 -45.19 -29.21 18.43
CA LYS A 437 -43.85 -29.39 19.01
C LYS A 437 -42.84 -29.93 18.00
N ASN A 438 -43.25 -30.86 17.13
CA ASN A 438 -42.35 -31.42 16.11
C ASN A 438 -42.05 -30.40 15.00
N ASP A 439 -43.07 -29.70 14.51
CA ASP A 439 -42.92 -28.68 13.48
C ASP A 439 -42.05 -27.51 13.99
N TYR A 440 -42.19 -27.13 15.27
CA TYR A 440 -41.33 -26.12 15.88
C TYR A 440 -39.86 -26.54 15.99
N LYS A 441 -39.55 -27.83 16.19
CA LYS A 441 -38.15 -28.30 16.17
C LYS A 441 -37.51 -28.09 14.79
N LEU A 442 -38.25 -28.42 13.73
CA LEU A 442 -37.80 -28.18 12.36
C LEU A 442 -37.62 -26.68 12.10
N HIS A 443 -38.55 -25.85 12.56
CA HIS A 443 -38.45 -24.40 12.44
C HIS A 443 -37.25 -23.83 13.24
N LEU A 444 -36.99 -24.33 14.45
CA LEU A 444 -35.82 -23.95 15.22
C LEU A 444 -34.52 -24.26 14.45
N LYS A 445 -34.45 -25.42 13.79
CA LYS A 445 -33.32 -25.80 12.94
C LYS A 445 -33.12 -24.80 11.79
N GLU A 446 -34.22 -24.37 11.17
CA GLU A 446 -34.23 -23.35 10.12
C GLU A 446 -33.64 -22.01 10.63
N LEU A 447 -34.08 -21.54 11.80
CA LEU A 447 -33.59 -20.29 12.40
C LEU A 447 -32.06 -20.30 12.62
N PHE A 448 -31.50 -21.46 12.93
CA PHE A 448 -30.06 -21.64 13.11
C PHE A 448 -29.29 -21.91 11.80
N SER A 449 -29.98 -22.04 10.67
CA SER A 449 -29.36 -22.29 9.37
C SER A 449 -28.91 -21.03 8.63
N GLU A 450 -28.98 -19.87 9.27
CA GLU A 450 -28.47 -18.62 8.73
C GLU A 450 -26.95 -18.58 8.59
N SER A 451 -26.45 -17.65 7.77
CA SER A 451 -25.05 -17.59 7.38
C SER A 451 -24.15 -16.98 8.45
N THR A 452 -24.69 -16.07 9.27
CA THR A 452 -23.96 -15.38 10.35
C THR A 452 -24.63 -15.53 11.70
N ALA A 453 -23.85 -15.37 12.77
CA ALA A 453 -24.37 -15.38 14.14
C ALA A 453 -25.47 -14.33 14.35
N ASP A 454 -25.26 -13.11 13.85
CA ASP A 454 -26.22 -12.02 14.00
C ASP A 454 -27.52 -12.26 13.24
N GLU A 455 -27.49 -12.89 12.08
CA GLU A 455 -28.69 -13.31 11.37
C GLU A 455 -29.47 -14.36 12.17
N VAL A 456 -28.79 -15.39 12.71
CA VAL A 456 -29.43 -16.38 13.60
C VAL A 456 -30.12 -15.67 14.76
N TYR A 457 -29.42 -14.78 15.46
CA TYR A 457 -30.00 -14.06 16.59
C TYR A 457 -31.19 -13.20 16.18
N ASN A 458 -31.05 -12.38 15.14
CA ASN A 458 -32.11 -11.45 14.70
C ASN A 458 -33.36 -12.21 14.25
N ARG A 459 -33.20 -13.31 13.53
CA ARG A 459 -34.33 -14.14 13.10
C ARG A 459 -34.98 -14.82 14.29
N PHE A 460 -34.18 -15.36 15.21
CA PHE A 460 -34.68 -16.01 16.43
C PHE A 460 -35.48 -15.08 17.34
N ILE A 461 -35.00 -13.87 17.62
CA ILE A 461 -35.69 -12.97 18.57
C ILE A 461 -36.97 -12.35 18.00
N ASN A 462 -37.09 -12.30 16.68
CA ASN A 462 -38.25 -11.77 15.97
C ASN A 462 -39.21 -12.89 15.54
N ASP A 463 -38.94 -14.13 15.91
CA ASP A 463 -39.75 -15.30 15.57
C ASP A 463 -41.12 -15.29 16.28
N ASP A 464 -42.19 -15.14 15.50
CA ASP A 464 -43.58 -15.20 15.92
C ASP A 464 -44.26 -16.55 15.59
N TYR A 465 -43.48 -17.63 15.37
CA TYR A 465 -43.96 -18.95 14.94
C TYR A 465 -45.36 -19.34 15.46
N THR A 466 -46.30 -19.42 14.52
CA THR A 466 -47.64 -19.98 14.68
C THR A 466 -47.83 -21.12 13.68
N ILE A 467 -48.56 -22.18 14.04
CA ILE A 467 -48.99 -23.16 13.04
C ILE A 467 -49.96 -22.45 12.10
N GLU A 468 -49.62 -22.42 10.81
CA GLU A 468 -50.64 -22.24 9.77
C GLU A 468 -51.53 -23.48 9.77
N TYR A 469 -52.79 -23.29 10.18
CA TYR A 469 -53.81 -24.34 10.11
C TYR A 469 -54.08 -24.67 8.64
N TYR A 470 -53.36 -25.63 8.09
CA TYR A 470 -53.80 -26.32 6.89
C TYR A 470 -54.92 -27.27 7.32
N ALA A 471 -56.16 -26.78 7.18
CA ALA A 471 -57.36 -27.58 7.26
C ALA A 471 -57.39 -28.50 6.04
N ASP A 472 -56.95 -29.75 6.21
CA ASP A 472 -57.27 -30.88 5.32
C ASP A 472 -58.32 -31.78 5.99
#